data_AF-A0A0Q8A6Y7-F1
#
_entry.id   AF-A0A0Q8A6Y7-F1
#
_cell.length_a   1.000
_cell.length_b   1.000
_cell.length_c   1.000
_cell.angle_alpha   90.00
_cell.angle_beta   90.00
_cell.angle_gamma   90.00
#
_symmetry.space_group_name_H-M   'P 1'
#
loop_
_entity.id
_entity.type
_entity.pdbx_description
1 polymer ?
#
loop_
_entity_poly.entity_id
_entity_poly.type
_entity_poly.pdbx_seq_one_letter_code
_entity_poly.pdbx_strand_id
1 'polypeptide(L)'
;MADPALRQLDRDLPRIDMRSPQLRAKQRAHHLANAPTDQQIERSNAEKYARALIRAAREERARLVTAARAEASGLIEAARADAGRLVEDARTEVGKLVFDARTEANLLVASAERGIADLPPLPSVAAIIRDTAERTGVHVSDILGHRMARGIVAARREAMAAAYQQRPDLSLPQLAKLFGGRDHTTILHAVRRAGVYRGRVK
;
A
#
# COMPACT_ATOMS: atom_id res chain seq x y z
N MET A 1 -58.53 8.39 -60.39
CA MET A 1 -57.37 9.06 -59.75
C MET A 1 -57.32 10.47 -60.30
N ALA A 2 -57.86 11.47 -59.58
CA ALA A 2 -57.96 12.84 -60.08
C ALA A 2 -56.57 13.51 -60.14
N ASP A 3 -56.30 14.16 -61.27
CA ASP A 3 -55.07 14.87 -61.66
C ASP A 3 -54.59 15.86 -60.56
N PRO A 4 -53.31 15.85 -60.15
CA PRO A 4 -52.77 16.81 -59.18
C PRO A 4 -52.94 18.27 -59.58
N ALA A 5 -53.02 18.61 -60.88
CA ALA A 5 -53.30 19.96 -61.35
C ALA A 5 -54.73 20.44 -61.00
N LEU A 6 -55.71 19.53 -61.02
CA LEU A 6 -57.10 19.82 -60.62
C LEU A 6 -57.24 20.06 -59.12
N ARG A 7 -56.43 19.41 -58.27
CA ARG A 7 -56.43 19.60 -56.80
C ARG A 7 -55.81 20.91 -56.33
N GLN A 8 -54.99 21.54 -57.18
CA GLN A 8 -54.36 22.83 -56.89
C GLN A 8 -55.32 23.97 -57.26
N LEU A 9 -56.01 23.85 -58.40
CA LEU A 9 -57.11 24.73 -58.80
C LEU A 9 -58.21 24.79 -57.72
N ASP A 10 -58.62 23.66 -57.15
CA ASP A 10 -59.69 23.59 -56.13
C ASP A 10 -59.32 24.21 -54.76
N ARG A 11 -58.02 24.37 -54.48
CA ARG A 11 -57.50 24.97 -53.24
C ARG A 11 -57.48 26.49 -53.29
N ASP A 12 -57.30 27.03 -54.49
CA ASP A 12 -57.23 28.47 -54.78
C ASP A 12 -58.60 29.04 -55.17
N LEU A 13 -59.64 28.20 -55.33
CA LEU A 13 -61.02 28.67 -55.47
C LEU A 13 -61.49 29.36 -54.18
N PRO A 14 -62.12 30.54 -54.26
CA PRO A 14 -62.70 31.19 -53.10
C PRO A 14 -63.78 30.29 -52.51
N ARG A 15 -63.56 29.81 -51.28
CA ARG A 15 -64.57 29.06 -50.53
C ARG A 15 -65.75 29.98 -50.24
N ILE A 16 -66.82 29.84 -51.02
CA ILE A 16 -68.06 30.58 -50.80
C ILE A 16 -68.71 30.04 -49.53
N ASP A 17 -68.81 30.88 -48.50
CA ASP A 17 -69.52 30.54 -47.28
C ASP A 17 -71.03 30.47 -47.57
N MET A 18 -71.51 29.25 -47.77
CA MET A 18 -72.92 28.92 -48.06
C MET A 18 -73.85 29.04 -46.85
N ARG A 19 -73.33 29.42 -45.67
CA ARG A 19 -74.17 29.61 -44.47
C ARG A 19 -75.12 30.80 -44.67
N SER A 20 -76.36 30.64 -44.20
CA SER A 20 -77.34 31.73 -44.28
C SER A 20 -76.86 32.96 -43.49
N PRO A 21 -77.26 34.19 -43.90
CA PRO A 21 -76.93 35.41 -43.15
C PRO A 21 -77.30 35.33 -41.66
N GLN A 22 -78.42 34.67 -41.35
CA GLN A 22 -78.91 34.44 -39.99
C GLN A 22 -78.01 33.50 -39.19
N LEU A 23 -77.52 32.40 -39.79
CA LEU A 23 -76.62 31.46 -39.12
C LEU A 23 -75.25 32.09 -38.85
N ARG A 24 -74.74 32.89 -39.80
CA ARG A 24 -73.52 33.69 -39.60
C ARG A 24 -73.67 34.68 -38.45
N ALA A 25 -74.80 35.40 -38.41
CA ALA A 25 -75.09 36.34 -37.32
C ALA A 25 -75.18 35.64 -35.96
N LYS A 26 -75.86 34.48 -35.89
CA LYS A 26 -75.97 33.68 -34.66
C LYS A 26 -74.61 33.14 -34.19
N GLN A 27 -73.78 32.62 -35.10
CA GLN A 27 -72.43 32.17 -34.78
C GLN A 27 -71.54 33.31 -34.32
N ARG A 28 -71.60 34.47 -34.98
CA ARG A 28 -70.89 35.68 -34.54
C ARG A 28 -71.34 36.11 -33.16
N ALA A 29 -72.65 36.22 -32.92
CA ALA A 29 -73.18 36.57 -31.60
C ALA A 29 -72.75 35.58 -30.51
N HIS A 30 -72.77 34.28 -30.80
CA HIS A 30 -72.28 33.24 -29.88
C HIS A 30 -70.76 33.34 -29.64
N HIS A 31 -69.97 33.66 -30.67
CA HIS A 31 -68.53 33.87 -30.52
C HIS A 31 -68.20 35.15 -29.74
N LEU A 32 -68.94 36.24 -29.97
CA LEU A 32 -68.80 37.50 -29.22
C LEU A 32 -69.21 37.33 -27.75
N ALA A 33 -70.29 36.57 -27.48
CA ALA A 33 -70.74 36.28 -26.11
C ALA A 33 -69.76 35.40 -25.31
N ASN A 34 -69.01 34.55 -26.00
CA ASN A 34 -67.98 33.68 -25.40
C ASN A 34 -66.56 34.18 -25.64
N ALA A 35 -66.39 35.42 -26.12
CA ALA A 35 -65.07 35.98 -26.30
C ALA A 35 -64.43 36.14 -24.92
N PRO A 36 -63.15 35.72 -24.76
CA PRO A 36 -62.48 35.88 -23.48
C PRO A 36 -62.44 37.37 -23.13
N THR A 37 -62.76 37.68 -21.87
CA THR A 37 -62.67 39.06 -21.36
C THR A 37 -61.21 39.52 -21.41
N ASP A 38 -60.95 40.81 -21.54
CA ASP A 38 -59.59 41.38 -21.52
C ASP A 38 -58.78 40.88 -20.30
N GLN A 39 -59.41 40.80 -19.12
CA GLN A 39 -58.80 40.25 -17.91
C GLN A 39 -58.38 38.77 -18.04
N GLN A 40 -59.13 37.95 -18.78
CA GLN A 40 -58.79 36.54 -19.05
C GLN A 40 -57.62 36.43 -20.05
N ILE A 41 -57.57 37.31 -21.04
CA ILE A 41 -56.48 37.39 -22.01
C ILE A 41 -55.18 37.82 -21.31
N GLU A 42 -55.24 38.86 -20.47
CA GLU A 42 -54.09 39.36 -19.69
C GLU A 42 -53.54 38.28 -18.75
N ARG A 43 -54.42 37.58 -18.01
CA ARG A 43 -54.01 36.46 -17.15
C ARG A 43 -53.34 35.34 -17.94
N SER A 44 -53.90 34.95 -19.09
CA SER A 44 -53.31 33.94 -19.97
C SER A 44 -51.93 34.36 -20.49
N ASN A 45 -51.77 35.64 -20.84
CA ASN A 45 -50.49 36.18 -21.29
C ASN A 45 -49.45 36.23 -20.15
N ALA A 46 -49.86 36.62 -18.94
CA ALA A 46 -49.01 36.60 -17.75
C ALA A 46 -48.55 35.18 -17.39
N GLU A 47 -49.45 34.18 -17.48
CA GLU A 47 -49.11 32.77 -17.26
C GLU A 47 -48.11 32.25 -18.31
N LYS A 48 -48.29 32.61 -19.60
CA LYS A 48 -47.34 32.26 -20.66
C LYS A 48 -45.96 32.87 -20.41
N TYR A 49 -45.92 34.15 -20.03
CA TYR A 49 -44.67 34.84 -19.71
C TYR A 49 -43.96 34.21 -18.51
N ALA A 50 -44.69 33.93 -17.42
CA ALA A 50 -44.14 33.25 -16.25
C ALA A 50 -43.56 31.87 -16.58
N ARG A 51 -44.24 31.08 -17.42
CA ARG A 51 -43.73 29.78 -17.90
C ARG A 51 -42.45 29.93 -18.72
N ALA A 52 -42.38 30.93 -19.58
CA ALA A 52 -41.18 31.21 -20.38
C ALA A 52 -39.98 31.58 -19.47
N LEU A 53 -40.20 32.43 -18.47
CA LEU A 53 -39.17 32.77 -17.48
C LEU A 53 -38.68 31.54 -16.69
N ILE A 54 -39.60 30.70 -16.20
CA ILE A 54 -39.24 29.47 -15.49
C ILE A 54 -38.43 28.53 -16.38
N ARG A 55 -38.81 28.41 -17.65
CA ARG A 55 -38.07 27.60 -18.63
C ARG A 55 -36.65 28.15 -18.82
N ALA A 56 -36.49 29.45 -19.05
CA ALA A 56 -35.19 30.08 -19.22
C ALA A 56 -34.31 29.90 -17.97
N ALA A 57 -34.87 30.08 -16.77
CA ALA A 57 -34.15 29.85 -15.52
C ALA A 57 -33.70 28.39 -15.33
N ARG A 58 -34.52 27.42 -15.75
CA ARG A 58 -34.16 25.99 -15.73
C ARG A 58 -33.06 25.66 -16.72
N GLU A 59 -33.12 26.21 -17.92
CA GLU A 59 -32.08 26.06 -18.95
C GLU A 59 -30.75 26.64 -18.46
N GLU A 60 -30.79 27.84 -17.87
CA GLU A 60 -29.59 28.47 -17.32
C GLU A 60 -29.01 27.70 -16.13
N ARG A 61 -29.86 27.24 -15.20
CA ARG A 61 -29.43 26.35 -14.12
C ARG A 61 -28.77 25.08 -14.67
N ALA A 62 -29.35 24.46 -15.70
CA ALA A 62 -28.80 23.26 -16.30
C ALA A 62 -27.40 23.52 -16.87
N ARG A 63 -27.20 24.64 -17.59
CA ARG A 63 -25.90 25.06 -18.10
C ARG A 63 -24.86 25.21 -16.99
N LEU A 64 -25.19 25.95 -15.93
CA LEU A 64 -24.30 26.16 -14.79
C LEU A 64 -23.90 24.85 -14.13
N VAL A 65 -24.86 23.95 -13.91
CA VAL A 65 -24.59 22.63 -13.32
C VAL A 65 -23.71 21.78 -14.23
N THR A 66 -23.94 21.79 -15.55
CA THR A 66 -23.08 21.05 -16.49
C THR A 66 -21.66 21.61 -16.54
N ALA A 67 -21.49 22.93 -16.53
CA ALA A 67 -20.18 23.57 -16.50
C ALA A 67 -19.43 23.25 -15.21
N ALA A 68 -20.08 23.39 -14.04
CA ALA A 68 -19.49 23.06 -12.76
C ALA A 68 -19.08 21.58 -12.65
N ARG A 69 -19.88 20.67 -13.20
CA ARG A 69 -19.54 19.24 -13.27
C ARG A 69 -18.33 18.97 -14.15
N ALA A 70 -18.24 19.63 -15.31
CA ALA A 70 -17.09 19.49 -16.21
C ALA A 70 -15.80 20.00 -15.54
N GLU A 71 -15.86 21.16 -14.87
CA GLU A 71 -14.74 21.70 -14.11
C GLU A 71 -14.33 20.76 -12.96
N ALA A 72 -15.28 20.28 -12.17
CA ALA A 72 -15.01 19.31 -11.11
C ALA A 72 -14.36 18.02 -11.64
N SER A 73 -14.85 17.50 -12.77
CA SER A 73 -14.25 16.33 -13.43
C SER A 73 -12.81 16.61 -13.87
N GLY A 74 -12.54 17.80 -14.41
CA GLY A 74 -11.19 18.20 -14.81
C GLY A 74 -10.22 18.26 -13.63
N LEU A 75 -10.66 18.82 -12.49
CA LEU A 75 -9.86 18.86 -11.26
C LEU A 75 -9.57 17.45 -10.71
N ILE A 76 -10.55 16.56 -10.73
CA ILE A 76 -10.38 15.17 -10.27
C ILE A 76 -9.36 14.43 -11.14
N GLU A 77 -9.43 14.59 -12.47
CA GLU A 77 -8.49 13.94 -13.38
C GLU A 77 -7.07 14.50 -13.23
N ALA A 78 -6.92 15.82 -13.07
CA ALA A 78 -5.63 16.42 -12.76
C ALA A 78 -5.04 15.89 -11.45
N ALA A 79 -5.84 15.84 -10.37
CA ALA A 79 -5.40 15.32 -9.08
C ALA A 79 -5.01 13.83 -9.16
N ARG A 80 -5.72 13.03 -9.96
CA ARG A 80 -5.37 11.61 -10.22
C ARG A 80 -4.06 11.48 -10.97
N ALA A 81 -3.83 12.31 -11.99
CA ALA A 81 -2.59 12.32 -12.74
C ALA A 81 -1.40 12.70 -11.85
N ASP A 82 -1.56 13.70 -10.99
CA ASP A 82 -0.55 14.13 -10.02
C ASP A 82 -0.24 13.03 -9.01
N ALA A 83 -1.27 12.40 -8.45
CA ALA A 83 -1.11 11.26 -7.55
C ALA A 83 -0.38 10.09 -8.25
N GLY A 84 -0.71 9.81 -9.52
CA GLY A 84 -0.04 8.79 -10.32
C GLY A 84 1.45 9.06 -10.48
N ARG A 85 1.83 10.31 -10.80
CA ARG A 85 3.24 10.72 -10.92
C ARG A 85 4.00 10.53 -9.61
N LEU A 86 3.45 11.01 -8.50
CA LEU A 86 4.07 10.86 -7.18
C LEU A 86 4.29 9.39 -6.79
N VAL A 87 3.34 8.51 -7.11
CA VAL A 87 3.47 7.08 -6.85
C VAL A 87 4.59 6.46 -7.68
N GLU A 88 4.70 6.80 -8.97
CA GLU A 88 5.78 6.29 -9.83
C GLU A 88 7.16 6.81 -9.43
N ASP A 89 7.25 8.09 -9.05
CA ASP A 89 8.50 8.67 -8.52
C ASP A 89 8.93 7.94 -7.24
N ALA A 90 7.98 7.73 -6.30
CA ALA A 90 8.25 7.01 -5.06
C ALA A 90 8.67 5.55 -5.32
N ARG A 91 8.03 4.85 -6.27
CA ARG A 91 8.42 3.50 -6.68
C ARG A 91 9.84 3.46 -7.23
N THR A 92 10.20 4.44 -8.05
CA THR A 92 11.53 4.56 -8.64
C THR A 92 12.59 4.76 -7.55
N GLU A 93 12.35 5.66 -6.60
CA GLU A 93 13.28 5.90 -5.48
C GLU A 93 13.42 4.68 -4.56
N VAL A 94 12.32 4.00 -4.23
CA VAL A 94 12.37 2.73 -3.48
C VAL A 94 13.18 1.68 -4.24
N GLY A 95 13.00 1.59 -5.56
CA GLY A 95 13.77 0.69 -6.42
C GLY A 95 15.28 0.92 -6.34
N LYS A 96 15.71 2.19 -6.37
CA LYS A 96 17.14 2.57 -6.21
C LYS A 96 17.68 2.15 -4.84
N LEU A 97 16.97 2.51 -3.76
CA LEU A 97 17.39 2.18 -2.39
C LEU A 97 17.52 0.67 -2.17
N VAL A 98 16.57 -0.11 -2.68
CA VAL A 98 16.62 -1.58 -2.58
C VAL A 98 17.78 -2.15 -3.39
N PHE A 99 18.04 -1.60 -4.58
CA PHE A 99 19.16 -2.02 -5.42
C PHE A 99 20.52 -1.73 -4.74
N ASP A 100 20.67 -0.54 -4.18
CA ASP A 100 21.90 -0.13 -3.49
C ASP A 100 22.14 -0.99 -2.24
N ALA A 101 21.11 -1.16 -1.40
CA ALA A 101 21.19 -2.02 -0.22
C ALA A 101 21.55 -3.47 -0.57
N ARG A 102 20.99 -3.99 -1.68
CA ARG A 102 21.30 -5.34 -2.15
C ARG A 102 22.74 -5.45 -2.66
N THR A 103 23.23 -4.42 -3.34
CA THR A 103 24.61 -4.38 -3.81
C THR A 103 25.59 -4.35 -2.65
N GLU A 104 25.34 -3.50 -1.64
CA GLU A 104 26.14 -3.44 -0.43
C GLU A 104 26.14 -4.78 0.33
N ALA A 105 24.97 -5.40 0.51
CA ALA A 105 24.86 -6.72 1.14
C ALA A 105 25.67 -7.79 0.40
N ASN A 106 25.62 -7.80 -0.94
CA ASN A 106 26.39 -8.73 -1.75
C ASN A 106 27.90 -8.52 -1.59
N LEU A 107 28.36 -7.26 -1.53
CA LEU A 107 29.78 -6.93 -1.31
C LEU A 107 30.26 -7.39 0.07
N LEU A 108 29.42 -7.24 1.10
CA LEU A 108 29.71 -7.74 2.44
C LEU A 108 29.84 -9.27 2.44
N VAL A 109 28.90 -9.99 1.82
CA VAL A 109 29.00 -11.46 1.69
C VAL A 109 30.26 -11.86 0.93
N ALA A 110 30.55 -11.24 -0.20
CA ALA A 110 31.73 -11.56 -1.01
C ALA A 110 33.06 -11.25 -0.29
N SER A 111 33.08 -10.24 0.59
CA SER A 111 34.26 -9.96 1.42
C SER A 111 34.41 -10.98 2.55
N ALA A 112 33.31 -11.39 3.19
CA ALA A 112 33.31 -12.46 4.19
C ALA A 112 33.77 -13.80 3.59
N GLU A 113 33.27 -14.17 2.41
CA GLU A 113 33.65 -15.40 1.71
C GLU A 113 35.15 -15.46 1.39
N ARG A 114 35.74 -14.34 0.95
CA ARG A 114 37.19 -14.26 0.75
C ARG A 114 37.96 -14.42 2.06
N GLY A 115 37.48 -13.80 3.14
CA GLY A 115 38.10 -13.90 4.47
C GLY A 115 38.07 -15.32 5.06
N ILE A 116 37.14 -16.19 4.63
CA ILE A 116 37.09 -17.59 5.10
C ILE A 116 38.35 -18.35 4.70
N ALA A 117 38.92 -18.09 3.51
CA ALA A 117 40.11 -18.78 3.02
C ALA A 117 41.36 -18.49 3.87
N ASP A 118 41.44 -17.29 4.45
CA ASP A 118 42.58 -16.84 5.25
C ASP A 118 42.43 -17.13 6.76
N LEU A 119 41.29 -17.71 7.18
CA LEU A 119 41.03 -17.94 8.60
C LEU A 119 41.87 -19.13 9.12
N PRO A 120 42.59 -18.97 10.25
CA PRO A 120 43.31 -20.10 10.82
C PRO A 120 42.34 -21.23 11.21
N PRO A 121 42.77 -22.50 11.13
CA PRO A 121 41.95 -23.62 11.55
C PRO A 121 41.57 -23.47 13.03
N LEU A 122 40.35 -23.88 13.37
CA LEU A 122 39.87 -23.85 14.75
C LEU A 122 40.83 -24.64 15.66
N PRO A 123 41.25 -24.07 16.80
CA PRO A 123 42.19 -24.74 17.69
C PRO A 123 41.58 -26.04 18.25
N SER A 124 42.41 -27.07 18.42
CA SER A 124 41.95 -28.29 19.07
C SER A 124 41.66 -28.02 20.55
N VAL A 125 40.67 -28.71 21.14
CA VAL A 125 40.37 -28.56 22.58
C VAL A 125 41.58 -28.88 23.44
N ALA A 126 42.43 -29.81 23.02
CA ALA A 126 43.70 -30.10 23.68
C ALA A 126 44.68 -28.91 23.66
N ALA A 127 44.74 -28.17 22.55
CA ALA A 127 45.56 -26.95 22.46
C ALA A 127 45.03 -25.86 23.41
N ILE A 128 43.71 -25.69 23.48
CA ILE A 128 43.06 -24.72 24.39
C ILE A 128 43.35 -25.08 25.86
N ILE A 129 43.28 -26.35 26.21
CA ILE A 129 43.59 -26.83 27.57
C ILE A 129 45.07 -26.59 27.90
N ARG A 130 45.97 -26.84 26.94
CA ARG A 130 47.41 -26.61 27.11
C ARG A 130 47.72 -25.12 27.28
N ASP A 131 47.17 -24.26 26.44
CA ASP A 131 47.31 -22.80 26.57
C ASP A 131 46.81 -22.32 27.93
N THR A 132 45.65 -22.82 28.37
CA THR A 132 45.12 -22.45 29.69
C THR A 132 45.99 -22.98 30.84
N ALA A 133 46.53 -24.18 30.71
CA ALA A 133 47.49 -24.76 31.67
C ALA A 133 48.75 -23.89 31.79
N GLU A 134 49.31 -23.46 30.66
CA GLU A 134 50.48 -22.59 30.58
C GLU A 134 50.19 -21.22 31.23
N ARG A 135 49.04 -20.59 30.91
CA ARG A 135 48.66 -19.29 31.48
C ARG A 135 48.37 -19.32 32.99
N THR A 136 47.85 -20.44 33.49
CA THR A 136 47.44 -20.57 34.91
C THR A 136 48.48 -21.27 35.80
N GLY A 137 49.54 -21.82 35.22
CA GLY A 137 50.57 -22.58 35.94
C GLY A 137 50.08 -23.93 36.48
N VAL A 138 48.98 -24.47 35.94
CA VAL A 138 48.37 -25.74 36.36
C VAL A 138 48.67 -26.82 35.33
N HIS A 139 48.94 -28.06 35.74
CA HIS A 139 49.17 -29.15 34.79
C HIS A 139 47.89 -29.53 34.01
N VAL A 140 48.05 -29.93 32.75
CA VAL A 140 46.93 -30.40 31.89
C VAL A 140 46.16 -31.56 32.54
N SER A 141 46.87 -32.48 33.20
CA SER A 141 46.28 -33.61 33.93
C SER A 141 45.37 -33.15 35.08
N ASP A 142 45.65 -32.02 35.72
CA ASP A 142 44.82 -31.46 36.78
C ASP A 142 43.56 -30.80 36.24
N ILE A 143 43.65 -30.16 35.07
CA ILE A 143 42.49 -29.62 34.37
C ILE A 143 41.53 -30.75 33.96
N LEU A 144 42.05 -31.87 33.48
CA LEU A 144 41.26 -33.06 33.09
C LEU A 144 40.85 -33.95 34.27
N GLY A 145 41.60 -33.94 35.37
CA GLY A 145 41.40 -34.82 36.53
C GLY A 145 40.33 -34.35 37.52
N HIS A 146 40.09 -35.13 38.58
CA HIS A 146 39.03 -34.87 39.56
C HIS A 146 39.46 -33.99 40.76
N ARG A 147 40.67 -33.42 40.76
CA ARG A 147 41.16 -32.59 41.88
C ARG A 147 40.36 -31.28 41.99
N MET A 148 40.02 -30.87 43.21
CA MET A 148 39.10 -29.75 43.49
C MET A 148 39.75 -28.56 44.21
N ALA A 149 41.08 -28.42 44.16
CA ALA A 149 41.75 -27.22 44.70
C ALA A 149 41.26 -25.95 43.97
N ARG A 150 41.07 -24.85 44.72
CA ARG A 150 40.45 -23.61 44.22
C ARG A 150 41.11 -23.09 42.92
N GLY A 151 42.45 -23.09 42.86
CA GLY A 151 43.20 -22.68 41.67
C GLY A 151 42.97 -23.60 40.47
N ILE A 152 42.97 -24.93 40.69
CA ILE A 152 42.72 -25.93 39.63
C ILE A 152 41.28 -25.80 39.09
N VAL A 153 40.30 -25.62 39.96
CA VAL A 153 38.89 -25.46 39.57
C VAL A 153 38.69 -24.18 38.75
N ALA A 154 39.37 -23.08 39.12
CA ALA A 154 39.33 -21.84 38.36
C ALA A 154 39.92 -22.02 36.95
N ALA A 155 41.15 -22.56 36.85
CA ALA A 155 41.81 -22.84 35.58
C ALA A 155 40.98 -23.77 34.67
N ARG A 156 40.34 -24.78 35.25
CA ARG A 156 39.47 -25.69 34.52
C ARG A 156 38.22 -25.00 33.97
N ARG A 157 37.55 -24.16 34.78
CA ARG A 157 36.37 -23.40 34.34
C ARG A 157 36.74 -22.44 33.22
N GLU A 158 37.90 -21.81 33.31
CA GLU A 158 38.46 -20.95 32.27
C GLU A 158 38.69 -21.74 30.97
N ALA A 159 39.33 -22.91 31.04
CA ALA A 159 39.54 -23.78 29.88
C ALA A 159 38.21 -24.20 29.23
N MET A 160 37.19 -24.54 30.04
CA MET A 160 35.85 -24.90 29.55
C MET A 160 35.16 -23.71 28.85
N ALA A 161 35.29 -22.50 29.41
CA ALA A 161 34.73 -21.29 28.82
C ALA A 161 35.43 -20.93 27.50
N ALA A 162 36.76 -20.99 27.48
CA ALA A 162 37.57 -20.76 26.28
C ALA A 162 37.24 -21.79 25.18
N ALA A 163 37.11 -23.07 25.54
CA ALA A 163 36.73 -24.13 24.60
C ALA A 163 35.33 -23.87 24.00
N TYR A 164 34.36 -23.46 24.81
CA TYR A 164 33.02 -23.11 24.30
C TYR A 164 33.03 -21.91 23.34
N GLN A 165 33.87 -20.91 23.60
CA GLN A 165 33.99 -19.73 22.74
C GLN A 165 34.67 -20.06 21.42
N GLN A 166 35.82 -20.73 21.48
CA GLN A 166 36.68 -20.99 20.33
C GLN A 166 36.24 -22.21 19.51
N ARG A 167 35.38 -23.08 20.06
CA ARG A 167 34.81 -24.25 19.37
C ARG A 167 33.28 -24.20 19.35
N PRO A 168 32.69 -23.27 18.59
CA PRO A 168 31.24 -23.18 18.43
C PRO A 168 30.64 -24.42 17.72
N ASP A 169 31.47 -25.19 17.01
CA ASP A 169 31.12 -26.44 16.34
C ASP A 169 30.85 -27.60 17.31
N LEU A 170 31.30 -27.51 18.56
CA LEU A 170 31.14 -28.57 19.56
C LEU A 170 29.97 -28.28 20.51
N SER A 171 29.11 -29.28 20.68
CA SER A 171 28.04 -29.25 21.68
C SER A 171 28.58 -29.40 23.11
N LEU A 172 27.79 -28.97 24.11
CA LEU A 172 28.15 -29.12 25.53
C LEU A 172 28.48 -30.57 25.91
N PRO A 173 27.73 -31.61 25.47
CA PRO A 173 28.10 -33.01 25.74
C PRO A 173 29.42 -33.43 25.09
N GLN A 174 29.68 -32.98 23.85
CA GLN A 174 30.95 -33.29 23.17
C GLN A 174 32.14 -32.66 23.89
N LEU A 175 32.03 -31.39 24.29
CA LEU A 175 33.04 -30.75 25.11
C LEU A 175 33.25 -31.50 26.42
N ALA A 176 32.17 -31.95 27.08
CA ALA A 176 32.26 -32.64 28.36
C ALA A 176 33.03 -33.97 28.26
N LYS A 177 32.85 -34.71 27.17
CA LYS A 177 33.64 -35.89 26.82
C LYS A 177 35.13 -35.55 26.70
N LEU A 178 35.48 -34.45 26.03
CA LEU A 178 36.86 -33.98 25.86
C LEU A 178 37.50 -33.48 27.16
N PHE A 179 36.70 -33.03 28.13
CA PHE A 179 37.14 -32.60 29.46
C PHE A 179 37.19 -33.75 30.49
N GLY A 180 37.48 -34.98 30.04
CA GLY A 180 37.62 -36.16 30.91
C GLY A 180 36.30 -36.86 31.24
N GLY A 181 35.30 -36.80 30.34
CA GLY A 181 34.01 -37.48 30.54
C GLY A 181 33.13 -36.86 31.62
N ARG A 182 33.24 -35.55 31.85
CA ARG A 182 32.45 -34.84 32.88
C ARG A 182 31.00 -34.68 32.47
N ASP A 183 30.16 -34.33 33.44
CA ASP A 183 28.79 -33.94 33.16
C ASP A 183 28.75 -32.62 32.37
N HIS A 184 28.00 -32.59 31.26
CA HIS A 184 27.82 -31.42 30.40
C HIS A 184 27.27 -30.18 31.13
N THR A 185 26.52 -30.37 32.23
CA THR A 185 26.07 -29.28 33.10
C THR A 185 27.24 -28.58 33.81
N THR A 186 28.38 -29.26 34.00
CA THR A 186 29.60 -28.64 34.54
C THR A 186 30.14 -27.58 33.59
N ILE A 187 30.13 -27.88 32.28
CA ILE A 187 30.52 -26.92 31.26
C ILE A 187 29.50 -25.79 31.21
N LEU A 188 28.21 -26.12 31.23
CA LEU A 188 27.14 -25.12 31.29
C LEU A 188 27.31 -24.15 32.46
N HIS A 189 27.66 -24.66 33.64
CA HIS A 189 27.96 -23.85 34.82
C HIS A 189 29.18 -22.96 34.60
N ALA A 190 30.25 -23.48 33.99
CA ALA A 190 31.45 -22.70 33.70
C ALA A 190 31.17 -21.56 32.71
N VAL A 191 30.47 -21.83 31.61
CA VAL A 191 30.17 -20.82 30.57
C VAL A 191 29.19 -19.76 31.06
N ARG A 192 28.19 -20.14 31.88
CA ARG A 192 27.28 -19.18 32.51
C ARG A 192 28.00 -18.28 33.49
N ARG A 193 28.89 -18.86 34.32
CA ARG A 193 29.68 -18.09 35.28
C ARG A 193 30.65 -17.12 34.61
N ALA A 194 31.18 -17.48 33.44
CA ALA A 194 32.03 -16.60 32.63
C ALA A 194 31.24 -15.56 31.82
N GLY A 195 29.89 -15.64 31.77
CA GLY A 195 29.07 -14.72 30.98
C GLY A 195 29.12 -14.96 29.46
N VAL A 196 29.62 -16.12 29.02
CA VAL A 196 29.88 -16.42 27.60
C VAL A 196 28.85 -17.36 26.97
N TYR A 197 27.81 -17.73 27.72
CA TYR A 197 26.78 -18.66 27.27
C TYR A 197 25.93 -18.04 26.14
N ARG A 198 25.89 -18.69 24.96
CA ARG A 198 25.15 -18.20 23.78
C ARG A 198 23.68 -18.59 23.75
N GLY A 199 23.20 -19.41 24.69
CA GLY A 199 21.79 -19.82 24.75
C GLY A 199 20.90 -18.76 25.41
N ARG A 200 19.59 -18.76 25.13
CA ARG A 200 18.63 -17.90 25.84
C ARG A 200 18.67 -18.22 27.33
N VAL A 201 18.90 -17.19 28.14
CA VAL A 201 18.64 -17.23 29.57
C VAL A 201 17.11 -17.24 29.71
N LYS A 202 16.57 -18.31 30.31
CA LYS A 202 15.17 -18.34 30.73
C LYS A 202 15.03 -17.62 32.06
#